data_AF-Q6Y9X9-F1
#
_entry.id   AF-Q6Y9X9-F1
#
_cell.length_a   1.000
_cell.length_b   1.000
_cell.length_c   1.000
_cell.angle_alpha   90.00
_cell.angle_beta   90.00
_cell.angle_gamma   90.00
#
_symmetry.space_group_name_H-M   'P 1'
#
loop_
_entity.id
_entity.type
_entity.pdbx_description
1 polymer ?
#
loop_
_entity_poly.entity_id
_entity_poly.type
_entity_poly.pdbx_seq_one_letter_code
_entity_poly.pdbx_strand_id
1 'polypeptide(L)'
;IHTAQGARDRRVRLSIGIARKFFDLQEMLGFDKPSRTLDWLLTKSKAAIKELAASGKTKSRISSPSECEVVSAENASSDSKSKGKDPCQLASNLAKESR
;
A
#
# COMPACT_ATOMS: atom_id res chain seq x y z
N ILE A 1 9.57 4.96 3.67
CA ILE A 1 9.73 5.42 5.07
C ILE A 1 9.65 4.22 5.99
N HIS A 2 10.40 4.20 7.09
CA HIS A 2 10.16 3.24 8.17
C HIS A 2 9.22 3.89 9.18
N THR A 3 8.22 3.14 9.62
CA THR A 3 7.24 3.55 10.64
C THR A 3 7.19 2.46 11.72
N ALA A 4 6.63 2.75 12.89
CA ALA A 4 6.39 1.73 13.92
C ALA A 4 5.46 0.58 13.46
N GLN A 5 4.82 0.75 12.30
CA GLN A 5 3.95 -0.21 11.62
C GLN A 5 4.62 -0.79 10.35
N GLY A 6 5.96 -0.83 10.30
CA GLY A 6 6.74 -1.35 9.19
C GLY A 6 7.13 -0.32 8.13
N ALA A 7 7.73 -0.80 7.04
CA ALA A 7 8.13 0.03 5.89
C ALA A 7 6.92 0.39 5.02
N ARG A 8 6.87 1.65 4.54
CA ARG A 8 5.85 2.17 3.63
C ARG A 8 6.47 2.93 2.46
N ASP A 9 5.79 2.95 1.31
CA ASP A 9 6.14 3.87 0.22
C ASP A 9 6.06 5.33 0.70
N ARG A 10 6.87 6.20 0.09
CA ARG A 10 6.88 7.65 0.31
C ARG A 10 5.96 8.39 -0.66
N ARG A 11 5.54 7.75 -1.75
CA ARG A 11 4.72 8.35 -2.80
C ARG A 11 3.24 8.29 -2.43
N VAL A 12 2.52 9.36 -2.72
CA VAL A 12 1.06 9.42 -2.64
C VAL A 12 0.51 9.36 -4.07
N ARG A 13 -0.38 8.39 -4.34
CA ARG A 13 -1.09 8.28 -5.63
C ARG A 13 -2.45 8.97 -5.48
N LEU A 14 -2.67 10.03 -6.23
CA LEU A 14 -3.93 10.76 -6.25
C LEU A 14 -4.80 10.30 -7.43
N SER A 15 -6.12 10.35 -7.28
CA SER A 15 -7.03 10.20 -8.42
C SER A 15 -6.97 11.43 -9.32
N ILE A 16 -7.28 11.30 -10.61
CA ILE A 16 -7.12 12.38 -11.61
C ILE A 16 -7.82 13.69 -11.21
N GLY A 17 -9.03 13.62 -10.64
CA GLY A 17 -9.78 14.80 -10.19
C GLY A 17 -9.21 15.48 -8.95
N ILE A 18 -8.54 14.73 -8.06
CA ILE A 18 -7.85 15.29 -6.89
C ILE A 18 -6.46 15.81 -7.29
N ALA A 19 -5.76 15.12 -8.19
CA ALA A 19 -4.47 15.54 -8.72
C ALA A 19 -4.56 16.93 -9.36
N ARG A 20 -5.59 17.20 -10.19
CA ARG A 20 -5.85 18.53 -10.77
C ARG A 20 -5.93 19.60 -9.68
N LYS A 21 -6.91 19.50 -8.78
CA LYS A 21 -7.11 20.44 -7.66
C LYS A 21 -5.86 20.64 -6.78
N PHE A 22 -5.05 19.59 -6.62
CA PHE A 22 -3.81 19.64 -5.85
C PHE A 22 -2.70 20.41 -6.57
N PHE A 23 -2.54 20.23 -7.88
CA PHE A 23 -1.55 20.98 -8.66
C PHE A 23 -1.99 22.42 -8.91
N ASP A 24 -3.28 22.68 -9.15
CA ASP A 24 -3.84 24.05 -9.22
C ASP A 24 -3.53 24.83 -7.92
N LEU A 25 -3.67 24.17 -6.76
CA LEU A 25 -3.31 24.73 -5.45
C LEU A 25 -1.80 24.93 -5.27
N GLN A 26 -0.97 24.01 -5.79
CA GLN A 26 0.49 24.15 -5.74
C GLN A 26 0.96 25.38 -6.54
N GLU A 27 0.40 25.59 -7.73
CA GLU A 27 0.68 26.76 -8.57
C GLU A 27 0.21 28.06 -7.89
N MET A 28 -1.02 28.10 -7.37
CA MET A 28 -1.55 29.26 -6.65
C MET A 28 -0.76 29.62 -5.38
N LEU A 29 -0.11 28.65 -4.73
CA LEU A 29 0.78 28.88 -3.58
C LEU A 29 2.24 29.18 -3.98
N GLY A 30 2.58 29.08 -5.28
CA GLY A 30 3.95 29.30 -5.77
C GLY A 30 4.97 28.27 -5.27
N PHE A 31 4.54 27.05 -4.95
CA PHE A 31 5.42 26.03 -4.36
C PHE A 31 6.08 25.14 -5.43
N ASP A 32 7.41 25.15 -5.46
CA ASP A 32 8.23 24.23 -6.28
C ASP A 32 8.00 22.74 -5.93
N LYS A 33 7.80 22.42 -4.64
CA LYS A 33 7.73 21.04 -4.14
C LYS A 33 6.32 20.68 -3.63
N PRO A 34 5.70 19.59 -4.12
CA PRO A 34 4.35 19.19 -3.69
C PRO A 34 4.28 18.82 -2.20
N SER A 35 5.40 18.44 -1.58
CA SER A 35 5.45 18.22 -0.13
C SER A 35 5.12 19.49 0.67
N ARG A 36 5.48 20.68 0.17
CA ARG A 36 5.15 21.95 0.82
C ARG A 36 3.66 22.27 0.74
N THR A 37 3.01 21.91 -0.37
CA THR A 37 1.55 21.98 -0.52
C THR A 37 0.85 21.06 0.50
N LEU A 38 1.37 19.85 0.72
CA LEU A 38 0.87 18.93 1.74
C LEU A 38 1.09 19.47 3.18
N ASP A 39 2.28 19.98 3.49
CA ASP A 39 2.59 20.59 4.80
C ASP A 39 1.67 21.79 5.10
N TRP A 40 1.38 22.61 4.08
CA TRP A 40 0.45 23.73 4.15
C TRP A 40 -0.99 23.27 4.37
N LEU A 41 -1.47 22.28 3.60
CA LEU A 41 -2.81 21.69 3.75
C LEU A 41 -3.01 21.12 5.15
N LEU A 42 -2.07 20.33 5.64
CA LEU A 42 -2.08 19.79 7.00
C LEU A 42 -2.04 20.90 8.05
N THR A 43 -1.29 21.98 7.82
CA THR A 43 -1.21 23.10 8.77
C THR A 43 -2.48 23.94 8.82
N LYS A 44 -3.12 24.21 7.67
CA LYS A 44 -4.39 24.95 7.61
C LYS A 44 -5.56 24.14 8.16
N SER A 45 -5.56 22.81 7.96
CA SER A 45 -6.62 21.92 8.45
C SER A 45 -6.50 21.53 9.94
N LYS A 46 -5.42 21.90 10.65
CA LYS A 46 -5.19 21.57 12.08
C LYS A 46 -6.40 21.85 12.99
N ALA A 47 -7.15 22.93 12.76
CA ALA A 47 -8.33 23.26 13.56
C ALA A 47 -9.47 22.26 13.32
N ALA A 48 -9.87 22.05 12.06
CA ALA A 48 -10.92 21.10 11.69
C ALA A 48 -10.59 19.65 12.10
N ILE A 49 -9.32 19.24 12.02
CA ILE A 49 -8.87 17.92 12.48
C ILE A 49 -9.05 17.78 14.00
N LYS A 50 -8.72 18.81 14.79
CA LYS A 50 -8.91 18.80 16.25
C LYS A 50 -10.38 18.74 16.64
N GLU A 51 -11.23 19.52 15.97
CA GLU A 51 -12.68 19.52 16.17
C GLU A 51 -13.28 18.15 15.88
N LEU A 52 -12.95 17.56 14.73
CA LEU A 52 -13.40 16.21 14.34
C LEU A 52 -12.90 15.13 15.30
N ALA A 53 -11.65 15.22 15.78
CA ALA A 53 -11.11 14.29 16.77
C ALA A 53 -11.78 14.40 18.15
N ALA A 54 -12.24 15.60 18.54
CA ALA A 54 -13.03 15.80 19.75
C ALA A 54 -14.46 15.26 19.61
N SER A 55 -15.10 15.48 18.47
CA SER A 55 -16.45 15.00 18.13
C SER A 55 -16.51 13.47 17.90
N GLY A 56 -15.43 12.87 17.41
CA GLY A 56 -15.38 11.48 16.94
C GLY A 56 -15.41 10.37 17.99
N LYS A 57 -15.60 10.66 19.28
CA LYS A 57 -15.62 9.64 20.35
C LYS A 57 -16.84 8.69 20.34
N THR A 58 -17.82 8.93 19.45
CA THR A 58 -19.08 8.18 19.37
C THR A 58 -19.37 7.59 17.99
N LYS A 59 -18.43 6.83 17.42
CA LYS A 59 -18.72 5.83 16.36
C LYS A 59 -18.14 4.46 16.68
N SER A 60 -18.80 3.79 17.61
CA SER A 60 -18.77 2.33 17.75
C SER A 60 -19.56 1.68 16.60
N ARG A 61 -19.15 0.47 16.20
CA ARG A 61 -19.71 -0.36 15.10
C ARG A 61 -19.44 0.26 13.71
N ILE A 62 -18.83 -0.44 12.75
CA ILE A 62 -19.07 -1.85 12.39
C ILE A 62 -17.86 -2.76 12.63
N SER A 63 -18.10 -3.82 13.39
CA SER A 63 -17.33 -5.07 13.34
C SER A 63 -18.29 -6.18 12.94
N SER A 64 -18.06 -6.83 11.80
CA SER A 64 -18.13 -8.30 11.67
C SER A 64 -17.71 -8.76 10.26
N PRO A 65 -17.02 -9.92 10.13
CA PRO A 65 -16.73 -10.59 8.86
C PRO A 65 -17.85 -11.56 8.45
N SER A 66 -18.06 -11.74 7.15
CA SER A 66 -19.04 -12.67 6.54
C SER A 66 -18.89 -12.64 5.00
N GLU A 67 -18.75 -13.70 4.20
CA GLU A 67 -18.33 -15.12 4.42
C GLU A 67 -17.30 -15.53 3.34
N CYS A 68 -16.84 -16.79 3.34
CA CYS A 68 -16.12 -17.42 2.21
C CYS A 68 -17.04 -18.40 1.46
N GLU A 69 -17.56 -18.03 0.29
CA GLU A 69 -18.35 -18.94 -0.55
C GLU A 69 -17.44 -19.98 -1.25
N VAL A 70 -17.59 -21.24 -0.84
CA VAL A 70 -16.97 -22.41 -1.49
C VAL A 70 -17.78 -22.81 -2.71
N VAL A 71 -17.14 -22.86 -3.88
CA VAL A 71 -17.62 -23.65 -5.01
C VAL A 71 -16.71 -24.84 -5.25
N SER A 72 -17.05 -25.96 -4.60
CA SER A 72 -16.46 -27.26 -4.92
C SER A 72 -16.97 -27.72 -6.28
N ALA A 73 -16.07 -27.89 -7.24
CA ALA A 73 -16.29 -28.74 -8.40
C ALA A 73 -15.32 -29.92 -8.29
N GLU A 74 -15.88 -31.09 -7.99
CA GLU A 74 -15.15 -32.34 -7.90
C GLU A 74 -14.60 -32.79 -9.26
N ASN A 75 -13.37 -33.28 -9.29
CA ASN A 75 -13.03 -34.40 -10.15
C ASN A 75 -11.86 -35.21 -9.59
N ALA A 76 -12.14 -36.48 -9.30
CA ALA A 76 -11.14 -37.53 -9.11
C ALA A 76 -10.40 -37.78 -10.44
N SER A 77 -9.18 -38.33 -10.52
CA SER A 77 -8.20 -38.80 -9.53
C SER A 77 -6.93 -39.23 -10.28
N SER A 78 -5.73 -39.05 -9.70
CA SER A 78 -4.59 -39.96 -9.95
C SER A 78 -3.47 -39.78 -8.93
N ASP A 79 -3.05 -40.90 -8.33
CA ASP A 79 -2.03 -41.02 -7.28
C ASP A 79 -0.60 -40.85 -7.83
N SER A 80 0.30 -40.19 -7.09
CA SER A 80 1.73 -40.59 -6.97
C SER A 80 2.55 -39.74 -6.00
N LYS A 81 2.56 -40.18 -4.74
CA LYS A 81 3.75 -40.30 -3.85
C LYS A 81 5.09 -39.71 -4.35
N SER A 82 5.64 -38.67 -3.70
CA SER A 82 6.98 -38.76 -3.06
C SER A 82 7.47 -37.50 -2.30
N LYS A 83 8.32 -37.81 -1.30
CA LYS A 83 9.04 -36.99 -0.31
C LYS A 83 9.78 -35.73 -0.83
N GLY A 84 9.50 -34.58 -0.21
CA GLY A 84 10.31 -34.08 0.91
C GLY A 84 11.49 -33.10 0.68
N LYS A 85 11.56 -32.13 1.61
CA LYS A 85 12.69 -31.28 2.07
C LYS A 85 13.10 -30.05 1.25
N ASP A 86 13.45 -29.03 2.03
CA ASP A 86 13.76 -27.66 1.66
C ASP A 86 15.21 -27.48 1.13
N PRO A 87 15.75 -26.24 1.02
CA PRO A 87 16.28 -25.74 -0.23
C PRO A 87 17.81 -25.83 -0.30
N CYS A 88 18.39 -25.54 -1.47
CA CYS A 88 19.64 -24.78 -1.51
C CYS A 88 19.96 -24.22 -2.89
N GLN A 89 20.66 -23.10 -2.87
CA GLN A 89 21.39 -22.58 -4.00
C GLN A 89 22.49 -23.57 -4.43
N LEU A 90 22.80 -23.63 -5.73
CA LEU A 90 24.19 -23.59 -6.16
C LEU A 90 24.35 -23.05 -7.59
N ALA A 91 25.47 -22.37 -7.82
CA ALA A 91 25.91 -21.88 -9.12
C ALA A 91 26.42 -23.02 -10.04
N SER A 92 26.61 -22.70 -11.33
CA SER A 92 27.63 -23.25 -12.25
C SER A 92 27.35 -22.74 -13.69
N ASN A 93 28.29 -22.56 -14.62
CA ASN A 93 29.76 -22.73 -14.61
C ASN A 93 30.44 -21.61 -15.40
N LEU A 94 31.73 -21.39 -15.11
CA LEU A 94 32.67 -20.68 -15.97
C LEU A 94 33.11 -21.59 -17.13
N ALA A 95 33.07 -21.10 -18.37
CA ALA A 95 33.72 -21.74 -19.51
C ALA A 95 34.46 -20.69 -20.37
N LYS A 96 35.70 -21.00 -20.74
CA LYS A 96 36.54 -20.26 -21.69
C LYS A 96 35.99 -20.53 -23.12
N GLU A 97 36.24 -19.74 -24.17
CA GLU A 97 37.55 -19.46 -24.78
C GLU A 97 37.36 -18.63 -26.08
N SER A 98 38.45 -18.13 -26.67
CA SER A 98 38.70 -17.78 -28.10
C SER A 98 37.66 -16.89 -28.84
N ARG A 99 38.05 -15.78 -29.48
CA ARG A 99 39.25 -15.54 -30.29
C ARG A 99 39.59 -14.04 -30.38
#